data_AF-A0A060BVH9-F1
#
_entry.id   AF-A0A060BVH9-F1
#
_cell.length_a   1.000
_cell.length_b   1.000
_cell.length_c   1.000
_cell.angle_alpha   90.00
_cell.angle_beta   90.00
_cell.angle_gamma   90.00
#
_symmetry.space_group_name_H-M   'P 1'
#
loop_
_entity.id
_entity.type
_entity.pdbx_description
1 polymer ?
#
loop_
_entity_poly.entity_id
_entity_poly.type
_entity_poly.pdbx_seq_one_letter_code
_entity_poly.pdbx_strand_id
1 'polypeptide(L)'
;MQAFAQAGVRVSLGHTVAGYETAMNAICTVCAAGGMIGATHLFNAMPAVEGRRPGPITALMCSDETWAEMIFDTHHVHPASFRLAERMMGGRLVFVTDAMRGAGQPDGP
;
A
#
# COMPACT_ATOMS: atom_id res chain seq x y z
N MET A 1 -6.36 3.52 -15.34
CA MET A 1 -5.45 4.24 -14.41
C MET A 1 -4.86 5.50 -15.06
N GLN A 2 -4.42 5.46 -16.33
CA GLN A 2 -3.86 6.62 -17.04
C GLN A 2 -4.77 7.88 -17.01
N ALA A 3 -6.07 7.75 -17.25
CA ALA A 3 -7.00 8.88 -17.18
C ALA A 3 -7.02 9.56 -15.80
N PHE A 4 -6.94 8.78 -14.70
CA PHE A 4 -6.87 9.32 -13.34
C PHE A 4 -5.53 10.03 -13.10
N ALA A 5 -4.42 9.44 -13.55
CA ALA A 5 -3.10 10.04 -13.46
C ALA A 5 -3.05 11.40 -14.18
N GLN A 6 -3.54 11.47 -15.42
CA GLN A 6 -3.59 12.69 -16.22
C GLN A 6 -4.53 13.74 -15.63
N ALA A 7 -5.54 13.33 -14.88
CA ALA A 7 -6.44 14.21 -14.13
C ALA A 7 -5.85 14.68 -12.79
N GLY A 8 -4.61 14.31 -12.44
CA GLY A 8 -3.96 14.69 -11.17
C GLY A 8 -4.49 13.93 -9.95
N VAL A 9 -5.22 12.83 -10.15
CA VAL A 9 -5.70 11.97 -9.05
C VAL A 9 -4.57 11.03 -8.61
N ARG A 10 -4.36 10.94 -7.30
CA ARG A 10 -3.45 9.93 -6.72
C ARG A 10 -4.09 8.55 -6.84
N VAL A 11 -3.40 7.64 -7.49
CA VAL A 11 -3.85 6.25 -7.62
C VAL A 11 -3.28 5.44 -6.46
N SER A 12 -4.09 4.61 -5.84
CA SER A 12 -3.61 3.70 -4.78
C SER A 12 -3.99 2.27 -5.09
N LEU A 13 -3.06 1.35 -4.90
CA LEU A 13 -3.29 -0.09 -5.02
C LEU A 13 -3.69 -0.64 -3.64
N GLY A 14 -4.85 -1.29 -3.58
CA GLY A 14 -5.42 -1.88 -2.36
C GLY A 14 -6.56 -2.82 -2.74
N HIS A 15 -7.00 -3.69 -1.83
CA HIS A 15 -8.09 -4.65 -2.05
C HIS A 15 -7.96 -5.40 -3.39
N THR A 16 -6.76 -5.92 -3.63
CA THR A 16 -6.40 -6.49 -4.93
C THR A 16 -5.86 -7.89 -4.74
N VAL A 17 -6.07 -8.74 -5.74
CA VAL A 17 -5.47 -10.07 -5.85
C VAL A 17 -4.38 -10.13 -6.92
N ALA A 18 -3.89 -8.95 -7.36
CA ALA A 18 -2.88 -8.83 -8.40
C ALA A 18 -1.56 -9.52 -8.03
N GLY A 19 -0.88 -10.09 -9.03
CA GLY A 19 0.51 -10.53 -8.90
C GLY A 19 1.50 -9.37 -8.94
N TYR A 20 2.78 -9.68 -8.77
CA TYR A 20 3.87 -8.70 -8.79
C TYR A 20 3.95 -7.96 -10.13
N GLU A 21 3.90 -8.70 -11.23
CA GLU A 21 4.04 -8.19 -12.60
C GLU A 21 2.87 -7.25 -12.95
N THR A 22 1.65 -7.61 -12.54
CA THR A 22 0.47 -6.77 -12.72
C THR A 22 0.58 -5.47 -11.91
N ALA A 23 1.06 -5.54 -10.67
CA ALA A 23 1.28 -4.36 -9.83
C ALA A 23 2.38 -3.45 -10.41
N MET A 24 3.50 -4.02 -10.87
CA MET A 24 4.56 -3.26 -11.54
C MET A 24 4.07 -2.59 -12.82
N ASN A 25 3.26 -3.28 -13.63
CA ASN A 25 2.66 -2.67 -14.82
C ASN A 25 1.73 -1.50 -14.46
N ALA A 26 0.96 -1.62 -13.37
CA ALA A 26 0.14 -0.51 -12.88
C ALA A 26 0.99 0.69 -12.43
N ILE A 27 2.08 0.44 -11.70
CA ILE A 27 3.06 1.47 -11.29
C ILE A 27 3.63 2.16 -12.52
N CYS A 28 4.19 1.41 -13.47
CA CYS A 28 4.74 1.96 -14.71
C CYS A 28 3.71 2.77 -15.50
N THR A 29 2.46 2.29 -15.59
CA THR A 29 1.39 2.98 -16.32
C THR A 29 1.05 4.32 -15.70
N VAL A 30 1.00 4.40 -14.36
CA VAL A 30 0.70 5.66 -13.66
C VAL A 30 1.88 6.62 -13.75
N CYS A 31 3.11 6.15 -13.51
CA CYS A 31 4.30 6.99 -13.56
C CYS A 31 4.57 7.53 -14.97
N ALA A 32 4.43 6.70 -16.02
CA ALA A 32 4.60 7.13 -17.41
C ALA A 32 3.58 8.22 -17.84
N ALA A 33 2.44 8.29 -17.15
CA ALA A 33 1.44 9.32 -17.35
C ALA A 33 1.69 10.59 -16.51
N GLY A 34 2.81 10.66 -15.76
CA GLY A 34 3.13 11.74 -14.84
C GLY A 34 2.30 11.74 -13.55
N GLY A 35 1.62 10.63 -13.24
CA GLY A 35 0.78 10.50 -12.06
C GLY A 35 1.54 10.00 -10.84
N MET A 36 0.89 10.10 -9.68
CA MET A 36 1.38 9.53 -8.42
C MET A 36 0.66 8.23 -8.11
N ILE A 37 1.40 7.23 -7.64
CA ILE A 37 0.86 5.94 -7.24
C ILE A 37 1.35 5.53 -5.85
N GLY A 38 0.53 4.81 -5.10
CA GLY A 38 0.92 4.24 -3.81
C GLY A 38 0.15 2.99 -3.45
N ALA A 39 0.20 2.64 -2.17
CA ALA A 39 -0.51 1.52 -1.56
C ALA A 39 -1.49 2.00 -0.51
N THR A 40 -2.70 1.42 -0.50
CA THR A 40 -3.66 1.57 0.58
C THR A 40 -3.40 0.47 1.60
N HIS A 41 -3.34 0.84 2.88
CA HIS A 41 -3.13 -0.03 4.05
C HIS A 41 -2.26 -1.28 3.80
N LEU A 42 -1.01 -1.06 3.35
CA LEU A 42 -0.03 -2.08 2.97
C LEU A 42 -0.08 -3.34 3.86
N PHE A 43 0.04 -4.51 3.22
CA PHE A 43 -0.21 -5.85 3.76
C PHE A 43 -1.69 -6.25 3.89
N ASN A 44 -2.61 -5.33 4.15
CA ASN A 44 -4.02 -5.65 4.39
C ASN A 44 -4.77 -5.80 3.06
N ALA A 45 -5.65 -6.80 2.97
CA ALA A 45 -6.43 -7.11 1.75
C ALA A 45 -5.57 -7.25 0.48
N MET A 46 -4.36 -7.83 0.62
CA MET A 46 -3.42 -8.14 -0.44
C MET A 46 -2.88 -9.57 -0.27
N PRO A 47 -2.45 -10.27 -1.33
CA PRO A 47 -1.77 -11.55 -1.22
C PRO A 47 -0.50 -11.44 -0.38
N ALA A 48 -0.24 -12.43 0.47
CA ALA A 48 0.98 -12.52 1.24
C ALA A 48 2.22 -12.61 0.33
N VAL A 49 3.36 -12.15 0.85
CA VAL A 49 4.64 -12.25 0.15
C VAL A 49 5.17 -13.67 0.30
N GLU A 50 5.36 -14.35 -0.84
CA GLU A 50 5.98 -15.67 -0.90
C GLU A 50 7.21 -15.66 -1.82
N GLY A 51 8.15 -16.58 -1.60
CA GLY A 51 9.43 -16.59 -2.33
C GLY A 51 9.33 -16.68 -3.85
N ARG A 52 8.28 -17.31 -4.40
CA ARG A 52 8.01 -17.36 -5.86
C ARG A 52 6.78 -16.57 -6.29
N ARG A 53 6.05 -16.00 -5.33
CA ARG A 53 4.84 -15.19 -5.56
C ARG A 53 4.93 -13.95 -4.66
N PRO A 54 5.80 -12.99 -5.01
CA PRO A 54 6.10 -11.86 -4.15
C PRO A 54 4.95 -10.84 -4.07
N GLY A 55 4.00 -10.91 -5.01
CA GLY A 55 2.74 -10.17 -4.95
C GLY A 55 2.88 -8.65 -5.07
N PRO A 56 1.78 -7.91 -4.83
CA PRO A 56 1.74 -6.46 -5.01
C PRO A 56 2.50 -5.74 -3.89
N ILE A 57 2.57 -6.32 -2.69
CA ILE A 57 3.28 -5.77 -1.54
C ILE A 57 4.76 -5.57 -1.88
N THR A 58 5.41 -6.58 -2.45
CA THR A 58 6.82 -6.48 -2.87
C THR A 58 7.01 -5.45 -3.99
N ALA A 59 6.11 -5.43 -4.98
CA ALA A 59 6.17 -4.45 -6.07
C ALA A 59 6.11 -3.01 -5.56
N LEU A 60 5.21 -2.74 -4.61
CA LEU A 60 5.07 -1.44 -3.96
C LEU A 60 6.30 -1.11 -3.11
N MET A 61 6.71 -1.97 -2.17
CA MET A 61 7.85 -1.68 -1.29
C MET A 61 9.15 -1.44 -2.07
N CYS A 62 9.41 -2.23 -3.11
CA CYS A 62 10.65 -2.16 -3.89
C CYS A 62 10.64 -1.10 -5.00
N SER A 63 9.51 -0.43 -5.26
CA SER A 63 9.46 0.69 -6.20
C SER A 63 9.71 2.01 -5.47
N ASP A 64 10.75 2.74 -5.88
CA ASP A 64 11.09 4.06 -5.32
C ASP A 64 10.06 5.16 -5.65
N GLU A 65 9.18 4.90 -6.62
CA GLU A 65 8.14 5.83 -7.08
C GLU A 65 6.88 5.81 -6.21
N THR A 66 6.75 4.82 -5.32
CA THR A 66 5.52 4.58 -4.57
C THR A 66 5.61 5.08 -3.13
N TRP A 67 4.49 5.55 -2.60
CA TRP A 67 4.25 5.67 -1.17
C TRP A 67 3.36 4.51 -0.68
N ALA A 68 3.34 4.26 0.62
CA ALA A 68 2.43 3.27 1.19
C ALA A 68 1.81 3.75 2.49
N GLU A 69 0.49 3.67 2.57
CA GLU A 69 -0.25 3.78 3.81
C GLU A 69 -0.03 2.53 4.65
N MET A 70 0.11 2.69 5.97
CA MET A 70 0.15 1.58 6.90
C MET A 70 -0.57 1.92 8.20
N ILE A 71 -1.37 0.96 8.68
CA ILE A 71 -2.12 1.07 9.93
C ILE A 71 -1.18 0.71 11.09
N PHE A 72 -0.87 1.66 11.96
CA PHE A 72 0.08 1.48 13.05
C PHE A 72 -0.60 1.23 14.40
N ASP A 73 -1.42 0.19 14.47
CA ASP A 73 -2.10 -0.25 15.70
C ASP A 73 -1.57 -1.57 16.27
N THR A 74 -0.62 -2.20 15.58
CA THR A 74 -0.03 -3.53 15.88
C THR A 74 -1.00 -4.72 15.84
N HIS A 75 -2.26 -4.50 15.46
CA HIS A 75 -3.27 -5.54 15.27
C HIS A 75 -3.38 -5.93 13.80
N HIS A 76 -3.41 -4.94 12.90
CA HIS A 76 -3.47 -5.18 11.45
C HIS A 76 -2.16 -5.77 10.93
N VAL A 77 -1.03 -5.27 11.42
CA VAL A 77 0.31 -5.64 10.95
C VAL A 77 1.22 -5.95 12.14
N HIS A 78 1.86 -7.11 12.10
CA HIS A 78 2.83 -7.50 13.12
C HIS A 78 3.99 -6.49 13.19
N PRO A 79 4.51 -6.11 14.37
CA PRO A 79 5.58 -5.12 14.51
C PRO A 79 6.86 -5.43 13.72
N ALA A 80 7.16 -6.70 13.45
CA ALA A 80 8.30 -7.08 12.60
C ALA A 80 8.10 -6.67 11.12
N SER A 81 6.88 -6.83 10.59
CA SER A 81 6.54 -6.42 9.22
C SER A 81 6.54 -4.90 9.07
N PHE A 82 6.12 -4.18 10.12
CA PHE A 82 6.29 -2.73 10.21
C PHE A 82 7.76 -2.33 10.03
N ARG A 83 8.67 -2.92 10.82
CA ARG A 83 10.11 -2.61 10.77
C ARG A 83 10.73 -2.97 9.42
N LEU A 84 10.23 -4.02 8.77
CA LEU A 84 10.64 -4.37 7.42
C LEU A 84 10.23 -3.26 6.43
N ALA A 85 8.97 -2.84 6.46
CA ALA A 85 8.46 -1.79 5.58
C ALA A 85 9.16 -0.44 5.84
N GLU A 86 9.36 -0.06 7.09
CA GLU A 86 10.11 1.15 7.47
C GLU A 86 11.53 1.15 6.90
N ARG A 87 12.26 0.04 7.03
CA ARG A 87 13.63 -0.08 6.49
C ARG A 87 13.68 0.03 4.97
N MET A 88 12.66 -0.48 4.28
CA MET A 88 12.61 -0.49 2.81
C MET A 88 12.10 0.83 2.24
N MET A 89 11.11 1.45 2.88
CA MET A 89 10.39 2.59 2.33
C MET A 89 10.82 3.93 2.94
N GLY A 90 11.34 3.93 4.17
CA GLY A 90 11.76 5.14 4.88
C GLY A 90 10.68 6.22 4.85
N GLY A 91 11.03 7.41 4.32
CA GLY A 91 10.11 8.54 4.20
C GLY A 91 8.93 8.36 3.24
N ARG A 92 8.84 7.23 2.53
CA ARG A 92 7.70 6.88 1.66
C ARG A 92 6.55 6.19 2.40
N LEU A 93 6.76 5.86 3.69
CA LEU A 93 5.75 5.23 4.53
C LEU A 93 4.87 6.31 5.19
N VAL A 94 3.55 6.15 5.07
CA VAL A 94 2.55 7.10 5.56
C VAL A 94 1.68 6.41 6.60
N PHE A 95 1.59 6.94 7.81
CA PHE A 95 0.73 6.35 8.84
C PHE A 95 -0.71 6.81 8.67
N VAL A 96 -1.60 5.83 8.66
CA VAL A 96 -3.05 6.03 8.67
C VAL A 96 -3.66 5.27 9.82
N THR A 97 -4.85 5.68 10.24
CA THR A 97 -5.59 4.94 11.27
C THR A 97 -6.49 3.87 10.66
N ASP A 98 -7.00 4.10 9.45
CA ASP A 98 -8.14 3.39 8.86
C ASP A 98 -9.30 3.22 9.87
N ALA A 99 -9.45 4.24 10.73
CA ALA A 99 -10.38 4.19 11.84
C ALA A 99 -11.83 4.26 11.35
N MET A 100 -12.68 3.47 11.99
CA MET A 100 -14.14 3.54 11.83
C MET A 100 -14.77 4.35 12.97
N ARG A 101 -16.11 4.51 12.93
CA ARG A 101 -16.90 5.32 13.88
C ARG A 101 -16.70 4.99 15.36
N GLY A 102 -16.18 3.81 15.69
CA GLY A 102 -15.88 3.39 17.06
C GLY A 102 -14.58 3.93 17.64
N ALA A 103 -13.70 4.54 16.83
CA ALA A 103 -12.45 5.09 17.34
C ALA A 103 -12.70 6.21 18.35
N GLY A 104 -12.10 6.06 19.54
CA GLY A 104 -12.31 6.99 20.66
C GLY A 104 -13.65 6.87 21.37
N GLN A 105 -14.48 5.86 21.03
CA GLN A 105 -15.73 5.54 21.73
C GLN A 105 -15.48 4.43 22.78
N PRO A 106 -16.34 4.31 23.81
CA PRO A 106 -16.35 3.12 24.67
C PRO A 106 -16.76 1.88 23.86
N ASP A 107 -16.57 0.70 24.46
CA ASP A 107 -17.08 -0.55 23.91
C ASP A 107 -18.57 -0.41 23.57
N GLY A 108 -18.93 -0.93 22.39
CA GLY A 108 -20.31 -0.95 21.92
C GLY A 108 -21.20 -1.79 22.85
N PRO A 109 -22.53 -1.61 22.75
CA PRO A 109 -23.49 -2.39 23.52
C PRO A 109 -23.36 -3.91 23.28
#